data_AF-A0A966YWU8-F1
#
_entry.id   AF-A0A966YWU8-F1
#
_cell.length_a   1.000
_cell.length_b   1.000
_cell.length_c   1.000
_cell.angle_alpha   90.00
_cell.angle_beta   90.00
_cell.angle_gamma   90.00
#
_symmetry.space_group_name_H-M   'P 1'
#
loop_
_entity.id
_entity.type
_entity.pdbx_description
1 polymer ?
#
loop_
_entity_poly.entity_id
_entity_poly.type
_entity_poly.pdbx_seq_one_letter_code
_entity_poly.pdbx_strand_id
1 'polypeptide(L)'
;VNPEGPNGNPDPVLAAHDIRETFGRMAMNDEETVALIAGGHSFGKAHGAHKPSDCVGPEPTGEAIVEQGFGWKNTCGKGNAEDTVTSGLEGAWTATPTQWSMMYLANLFAYEWEQTRSPAGALQWQPKDGAAAGTVPDAHLEGVSHAPVMFTTDLSLKFDPSYREISERFLQNPEEFELAFAKAWFKLTHRDMGPKIRYLGDDVPAETLAWQDPLPERDYKLISDRDIRKLEAAIENSGLTNTQLVSTAWASASTYRGTDMRGGANGARIRLAPQNQWAINNPDALAEVIAVLEEVQDEFNSGLSRGKQVSLADVIVLAGNVGVEQAAEEFGVEVSIPFTPGRVDAIEGSLDDASWSVMEPRHDGFRNYMADLGFMTPSQALIDKADMLN
;
A
#
# COMPACT_ATOMS: atom_id res chain seq x y z
N VAL A 1 12.19 -10.38 -1.02
CA VAL A 1 12.48 -11.66 -0.33
C VAL A 1 13.98 -11.94 -0.34
N ASN A 2 14.46 -13.07 0.21
CA ASN A 2 15.87 -13.44 0.10
C ASN A 2 16.25 -13.69 -1.38
N PRO A 3 17.20 -12.93 -1.97
CA PRO A 3 17.53 -13.03 -3.39
C PRO A 3 18.17 -14.38 -3.79
N GLU A 4 18.79 -15.07 -2.85
CA GLU A 4 19.35 -16.42 -3.06
C GLU A 4 18.27 -17.52 -3.00
N GLY A 5 17.06 -17.19 -2.53
CA GLY A 5 15.92 -18.08 -2.35
C GLY A 5 15.59 -18.36 -0.87
N PRO A 6 14.46 -19.03 -0.57
CA PRO A 6 13.95 -19.19 0.80
C PRO A 6 14.97 -19.91 1.69
N ASN A 7 15.37 -19.27 2.80
CA ASN A 7 16.43 -19.76 3.70
C ASN A 7 17.76 -20.11 3.00
N GLY A 8 18.07 -19.46 1.87
CA GLY A 8 19.26 -19.74 1.06
C GLY A 8 19.15 -20.99 0.17
N ASN A 9 17.95 -21.60 0.07
CA ASN A 9 17.68 -22.67 -0.88
C ASN A 9 17.42 -22.07 -2.27
N PRO A 10 18.25 -22.36 -3.29
CA PRO A 10 18.19 -21.75 -4.63
C PRO A 10 17.07 -22.35 -5.50
N ASP A 11 15.87 -22.44 -4.97
CA ASP A 11 14.69 -22.96 -5.68
C ASP A 11 13.84 -21.77 -6.17
N PRO A 12 13.80 -21.51 -7.48
CA PRO A 12 13.03 -20.40 -8.04
C PRO A 12 11.52 -20.54 -7.85
N VAL A 13 10.99 -21.76 -7.78
CA VAL A 13 9.55 -22.01 -7.58
C VAL A 13 9.16 -21.73 -6.13
N LEU A 14 9.98 -22.16 -5.17
CA LEU A 14 9.77 -21.79 -3.77
C LEU A 14 9.96 -20.28 -3.54
N ALA A 15 10.93 -19.66 -4.20
CA ALA A 15 11.10 -18.20 -4.14
C ALA A 15 9.88 -17.46 -4.70
N ALA A 16 9.23 -17.97 -5.76
CA ALA A 16 8.04 -17.36 -6.34
C ALA A 16 6.87 -17.27 -5.35
N HIS A 17 6.69 -18.31 -4.52
CA HIS A 17 5.70 -18.30 -3.45
C HIS A 17 5.95 -17.14 -2.46
N ASP A 18 7.17 -17.01 -1.96
CA ASP A 18 7.51 -15.94 -1.01
C ASP A 18 7.40 -14.56 -1.66
N ILE A 19 7.78 -14.43 -2.95
CA ILE A 19 7.59 -13.18 -3.72
C ILE A 19 6.10 -12.84 -3.74
N ARG A 20 5.23 -13.77 -4.13
CA ARG A 20 3.79 -13.56 -4.25
C ARG A 20 3.17 -13.12 -2.92
N GLU A 21 3.48 -13.83 -1.85
CA GLU A 21 2.96 -13.54 -0.52
C GLU A 21 3.43 -12.16 -0.03
N THR A 22 4.71 -11.84 -0.20
CA THR A 22 5.26 -10.56 0.27
C THR A 22 4.76 -9.38 -0.54
N PHE A 23 4.73 -9.48 -1.87
CA PHE A 23 4.19 -8.42 -2.73
C PHE A 23 2.69 -8.27 -2.55
N GLY A 24 1.94 -9.36 -2.38
CA GLY A 24 0.51 -9.34 -2.05
C GLY A 24 0.23 -8.58 -0.74
N ARG A 25 1.01 -8.83 0.32
CA ARG A 25 0.94 -8.05 1.58
C ARG A 25 1.33 -6.58 1.41
N MET A 26 2.07 -6.26 0.36
CA MET A 26 2.42 -4.92 -0.05
C MET A 26 1.43 -4.35 -1.09
N ALA A 27 0.25 -4.96 -1.22
CA ALA A 27 -0.81 -4.56 -2.14
C ALA A 27 -0.41 -4.57 -3.63
N MET A 28 0.47 -5.48 -4.04
CA MET A 28 0.85 -5.70 -5.44
C MET A 28 0.36 -7.07 -5.91
N ASN A 29 -0.35 -7.12 -7.04
CA ASN A 29 -0.75 -8.38 -7.66
C ASN A 29 0.39 -9.00 -8.49
N ASP A 30 0.17 -10.16 -9.11
CA ASP A 30 1.20 -10.86 -9.91
C ASP A 30 1.74 -10.00 -11.06
N GLU A 31 0.87 -9.28 -11.77
CA GLU A 31 1.26 -8.43 -12.90
C GLU A 31 2.12 -7.25 -12.46
N GLU A 32 1.69 -6.55 -11.41
CA GLU A 32 2.43 -5.44 -10.80
C GLU A 32 3.78 -5.92 -10.25
N THR A 33 3.82 -7.13 -9.68
CA THR A 33 5.03 -7.75 -9.13
C THR A 33 6.04 -8.06 -10.23
N VAL A 34 5.62 -8.72 -11.31
CA VAL A 34 6.49 -8.99 -12.47
C VAL A 34 6.97 -7.68 -13.08
N ALA A 35 6.07 -6.70 -13.24
CA ALA A 35 6.42 -5.40 -13.82
C ALA A 35 7.48 -4.66 -12.98
N LEU A 36 7.31 -4.62 -11.65
CA LEU A 36 8.26 -3.97 -10.74
C LEU A 36 9.63 -4.66 -10.73
N ILE A 37 9.67 -5.99 -10.64
CA ILE A 37 10.94 -6.73 -10.61
C ILE A 37 11.66 -6.59 -11.96
N ALA A 38 10.99 -6.89 -13.07
CA ALA A 38 11.60 -6.83 -14.40
C ALA A 38 11.97 -5.40 -14.81
N GLY A 39 11.12 -4.42 -14.49
CA GLY A 39 11.39 -3.01 -14.79
C GLY A 39 12.53 -2.44 -13.95
N GLY A 40 12.57 -2.77 -12.65
CA GLY A 40 13.65 -2.37 -11.75
C GLY A 40 15.00 -2.99 -12.14
N HIS A 41 15.04 -4.31 -12.35
CA HIS A 41 16.26 -5.03 -12.74
C HIS A 41 16.65 -4.86 -14.22
N SER A 42 15.90 -4.07 -14.99
CA SER A 42 16.40 -3.56 -16.28
C SER A 42 17.53 -2.53 -16.10
N PHE A 43 17.70 -2.00 -14.88
CA PHE A 43 18.72 -1.02 -14.53
C PHE A 43 19.74 -1.56 -13.50
N GLY A 44 20.94 -1.01 -13.55
CA GLY A 44 21.97 -1.18 -12.54
C GLY A 44 22.57 -2.59 -12.46
N LYS A 45 23.10 -2.90 -11.28
CA LYS A 45 23.80 -4.15 -10.95
C LYS A 45 23.73 -4.41 -9.44
N ALA A 46 24.06 -5.64 -9.02
CA ALA A 46 24.37 -5.95 -7.63
C ALA A 46 25.88 -5.86 -7.34
N HIS A 47 26.22 -5.73 -6.05
CA HIS A 47 27.59 -5.50 -5.58
C HIS A 47 28.00 -6.52 -4.50
N GLY A 48 29.07 -7.24 -4.78
CA GLY A 48 29.57 -8.40 -4.05
C GLY A 48 31.02 -8.73 -4.44
N ALA A 49 31.84 -7.69 -4.67
CA ALA A 49 33.23 -7.83 -5.07
C ALA A 49 34.10 -8.60 -4.05
N HIS A 50 33.76 -8.51 -2.77
CA HIS A 50 34.43 -9.19 -1.67
C HIS A 50 33.43 -9.74 -0.65
N LYS A 51 33.88 -10.70 0.17
CA LYS A 51 33.09 -11.25 1.28
C LYS A 51 32.77 -10.16 2.30
N PRO A 52 31.47 -9.88 2.60
CA PRO A 52 31.11 -8.85 3.56
C PRO A 52 31.76 -9.04 4.95
N SER A 53 31.85 -10.30 5.42
CA SER A 53 32.46 -10.63 6.72
C SER A 53 33.92 -10.22 6.87
N ASP A 54 34.62 -10.08 5.74
CA ASP A 54 36.05 -9.83 5.72
C ASP A 54 36.35 -8.34 5.51
N CYS A 55 35.36 -7.57 5.03
CA CYS A 55 35.59 -6.27 4.41
C CYS A 55 34.68 -5.16 4.92
N VAL A 56 33.44 -5.48 5.29
CA VAL A 56 32.37 -4.51 5.53
C VAL A 56 32.18 -4.32 7.04
N GLY A 57 32.30 -3.07 7.49
CA GLY A 57 32.08 -2.66 8.86
C GLY A 57 30.61 -2.70 9.30
N PRO A 58 30.32 -2.28 10.56
CA PRO A 58 28.97 -2.21 11.10
C PRO A 58 27.99 -1.40 10.24
N GLU A 59 26.70 -1.67 10.40
CA GLU A 59 25.63 -0.84 9.87
C GLU A 59 25.63 0.58 10.51
N PRO A 60 24.91 1.57 9.93
CA PRO A 60 24.99 2.97 10.37
C PRO A 60 24.78 3.22 11.87
N THR A 61 23.91 2.46 12.53
CA THR A 61 23.66 2.60 13.98
C THR A 61 24.74 1.96 14.86
N GLY A 62 25.53 1.04 14.29
CA GLY A 62 26.65 0.38 14.94
C GLY A 62 28.00 1.07 14.68
N GLU A 63 28.05 2.07 13.81
CA GLU A 63 29.28 2.76 13.43
C GLU A 63 29.73 3.84 14.43
N ALA A 64 31.00 4.23 14.30
CA ALA A 64 31.54 5.36 15.04
C ALA A 64 30.90 6.69 14.61
N ILE A 65 30.72 7.62 15.56
CA ILE A 65 30.16 8.96 15.30
C ILE A 65 30.88 9.75 14.19
N VAL A 66 32.16 9.46 13.95
CA VAL A 66 32.96 10.10 12.90
C VAL A 66 32.48 9.73 11.48
N GLU A 67 31.73 8.64 11.33
CA GLU A 67 31.12 8.23 10.06
C GLU A 67 29.83 9.03 9.75
N GLN A 68 29.38 9.92 10.64
CA GLN A 68 28.33 10.91 10.38
C GLN A 68 27.01 10.31 9.84
N GLY A 69 26.64 9.13 10.34
CA GLY A 69 25.41 8.44 9.95
C GLY A 69 25.55 7.54 8.73
N PHE A 70 26.75 7.41 8.15
CA PHE A 70 27.07 6.35 7.21
C PHE A 70 27.39 5.04 7.94
N GLY A 71 27.34 3.94 7.19
CA GLY A 71 27.59 2.58 7.65
C GLY A 71 28.19 1.71 6.55
N TRP A 72 28.45 0.44 6.88
CA TRP A 72 28.98 -0.58 5.98
C TRP A 72 30.30 -0.16 5.35
N LYS A 73 31.19 0.45 6.15
CA LYS A 73 32.48 0.91 5.66
C LYS A 73 33.29 -0.25 5.09
N ASN A 74 33.60 -0.19 3.81
CA ASN A 74 34.33 -1.22 3.12
C ASN A 74 35.84 -0.96 3.18
N THR A 75 36.59 -1.92 3.70
CA THR A 75 38.05 -1.85 3.90
C THR A 75 38.84 -2.65 2.86
N CYS A 76 38.16 -3.40 1.99
CA CYS A 76 38.80 -4.17 0.94
C CYS A 76 39.02 -3.31 -0.32
N GLY A 77 40.20 -3.47 -0.92
CA GLY A 77 40.60 -2.72 -2.10
C GLY A 77 40.47 -1.20 -1.90
N LYS A 78 39.76 -0.54 -2.81
CA LYS A 78 39.43 0.89 -2.73
C LYS A 78 38.25 1.21 -1.80
N GLY A 79 37.49 0.21 -1.37
CA GLY A 79 36.26 0.37 -0.61
C GLY A 79 35.04 0.86 -1.43
N ASN A 80 35.22 1.10 -2.73
CA ASN A 80 34.19 1.57 -3.67
C ASN A 80 34.55 1.12 -5.10
N ALA A 81 33.76 1.57 -6.09
CA ALA A 81 33.95 1.25 -7.51
C ALA A 81 33.98 -0.27 -7.75
N GLU A 82 35.06 -0.80 -8.35
CA GLU A 82 35.20 -2.24 -8.62
C GLU A 82 35.24 -3.10 -7.34
N ASP A 83 35.50 -2.50 -6.18
CA ASP A 83 35.55 -3.17 -4.88
C ASP A 83 34.26 -3.03 -4.08
N THR A 84 33.19 -2.47 -4.65
CA THR A 84 31.92 -2.23 -3.95
C THR A 84 31.28 -3.53 -3.45
N VAL A 85 30.78 -3.52 -2.21
CA VAL A 85 30.04 -4.63 -1.59
C VAL A 85 28.74 -4.10 -1.01
N THR A 86 27.63 -4.80 -1.27
CA THR A 86 26.31 -4.47 -0.71
C THR A 86 25.56 -5.75 -0.36
N SER A 87 25.00 -6.45 -1.36
CA SER A 87 24.24 -7.68 -1.14
C SER A 87 25.13 -8.92 -1.03
N GLY A 88 26.37 -8.85 -1.53
CA GLY A 88 27.22 -10.01 -1.74
C GLY A 88 26.96 -10.73 -3.06
N LEU A 89 25.87 -10.41 -3.78
CA LEU A 89 25.66 -10.82 -5.17
C LEU A 89 26.41 -9.85 -6.10
N GLU A 90 26.89 -10.30 -7.25
CA GLU A 90 27.73 -9.49 -8.13
C GLU A 90 27.34 -9.65 -9.60
N GLY A 91 27.20 -8.52 -10.29
CA GLY A 91 26.96 -8.47 -11.74
C GLY A 91 25.70 -7.70 -12.12
N ALA A 92 25.60 -7.37 -13.42
CA ALA A 92 24.45 -6.68 -13.99
C ALA A 92 23.55 -7.66 -14.77
N TRP A 93 22.27 -7.33 -14.88
CA TRP A 93 21.31 -8.13 -15.64
C TRP A 93 21.36 -7.86 -17.15
N THR A 94 21.73 -6.64 -17.55
CA THR A 94 21.64 -6.14 -18.92
C THR A 94 22.97 -5.59 -19.42
N ALA A 95 23.16 -5.54 -20.75
CA ALA A 95 24.34 -4.92 -21.36
C ALA A 95 24.29 -3.38 -21.36
N THR A 96 23.13 -2.80 -21.03
CA THR A 96 22.91 -1.36 -20.95
C THR A 96 22.31 -0.96 -19.59
N PRO A 97 23.04 -1.13 -18.47
CA PRO A 97 22.49 -0.97 -17.12
C PRO A 97 21.93 0.43 -16.79
N THR A 98 22.21 1.43 -17.62
CA THR A 98 21.77 2.82 -17.41
C THR A 98 20.70 3.25 -18.41
N GLN A 99 20.11 2.32 -19.17
CA GLN A 99 19.11 2.61 -20.19
C GLN A 99 17.93 1.65 -20.07
N TRP A 100 16.72 2.19 -20.23
CA TRP A 100 15.53 1.36 -20.32
C TRP A 100 15.63 0.43 -21.54
N SER A 101 15.37 -0.86 -21.35
CA SER A 101 15.38 -1.84 -22.42
C SER A 101 14.61 -3.09 -22.03
N MET A 102 14.24 -3.90 -23.03
CA MET A 102 13.67 -5.24 -22.82
C MET A 102 14.72 -6.30 -22.49
N MET A 103 15.99 -5.91 -22.30
CA MET A 103 17.10 -6.85 -22.19
C MET A 103 17.01 -7.76 -20.97
N TYR A 104 16.41 -7.30 -19.86
CA TYR A 104 16.22 -8.15 -18.69
C TYR A 104 15.36 -9.38 -19.03
N LEU A 105 14.14 -9.15 -19.55
CA LEU A 105 13.22 -10.23 -19.95
C LEU A 105 13.80 -11.05 -21.11
N ALA A 106 14.43 -10.38 -22.09
CA ALA A 106 15.05 -11.06 -23.21
C ALA A 106 16.16 -12.02 -22.74
N ASN A 107 17.06 -11.57 -21.86
CA ASN A 107 18.13 -12.40 -21.31
C ASN A 107 17.57 -13.56 -20.49
N LEU A 108 16.57 -13.30 -19.63
CA LEU A 108 15.93 -14.31 -18.79
C LEU A 108 15.45 -15.52 -19.60
N PHE A 109 14.79 -15.26 -20.74
CA PHE A 109 14.23 -16.30 -21.60
C PHE A 109 15.17 -16.81 -22.69
N ALA A 110 16.15 -16.02 -23.14
CA ALA A 110 17.08 -16.42 -24.21
C ALA A 110 18.11 -17.45 -23.76
N TYR A 111 18.45 -17.49 -22.47
CA TYR A 111 19.49 -18.37 -21.95
C TYR A 111 18.96 -19.47 -21.03
N GLU A 112 19.65 -20.61 -21.05
CA GLU A 112 19.63 -21.58 -19.96
C GLU A 112 20.56 -21.08 -18.85
N TRP A 113 20.15 -21.24 -17.60
CA TRP A 113 20.85 -20.71 -16.44
C TRP A 113 21.44 -21.84 -15.60
N GLU A 114 22.69 -21.69 -15.18
CA GLU A 114 23.35 -22.59 -14.25
C GLU A 114 23.79 -21.85 -12.99
N GLN A 115 23.75 -22.56 -11.86
CA GLN A 115 24.12 -21.99 -10.58
C GLN A 115 25.63 -21.73 -10.52
N THR A 116 26.01 -20.56 -10.01
CA THR A 116 27.39 -20.14 -9.78
C THR A 116 27.51 -19.44 -8.42
N ARG A 117 28.70 -18.94 -8.10
CA ARG A 117 28.93 -18.11 -6.92
C ARG A 117 29.55 -16.77 -7.29
N SER A 118 29.09 -15.71 -6.64
CA SER A 118 29.73 -14.39 -6.72
C SER A 118 31.15 -14.43 -6.14
N PRO A 119 31.97 -13.39 -6.36
CA PRO A 119 33.26 -13.25 -5.67
C PRO A 119 33.14 -13.27 -4.14
N ALA A 120 32.05 -12.74 -3.58
CA ALA A 120 31.73 -12.83 -2.16
C ALA A 120 31.22 -14.21 -1.71
N GLY A 121 31.00 -15.15 -2.63
CA GLY A 121 30.53 -16.51 -2.35
C GLY A 121 29.01 -16.67 -2.29
N ALA A 122 28.23 -15.62 -2.55
CA ALA A 122 26.77 -15.70 -2.62
C ALA A 122 26.32 -16.52 -3.83
N LEU A 123 25.21 -17.22 -3.70
CA LEU A 123 24.63 -18.04 -4.76
C LEU A 123 23.90 -17.16 -5.77
N GLN A 124 24.26 -17.29 -7.05
CA GLN A 124 23.59 -16.61 -8.16
C GLN A 124 23.61 -17.49 -9.40
N TRP A 125 23.10 -16.97 -10.51
CA TRP A 125 22.95 -17.70 -11.76
C TRP A 125 23.66 -16.98 -12.90
N GLN A 126 24.34 -17.76 -13.74
CA GLN A 126 24.98 -17.29 -14.97
C GLN A 126 24.41 -18.05 -16.18
N PRO A 127 24.52 -17.49 -17.39
CA PRO A 127 24.19 -18.23 -18.60
C PRO A 127 25.09 -19.46 -18.72
N LYS A 128 24.47 -20.60 -19.03
CA LYS A 128 25.13 -21.89 -19.15
C LYS A 128 26.12 -21.91 -20.32
N ASP A 129 27.17 -22.72 -20.20
CA ASP A 129 28.18 -22.96 -21.25
C ASP A 129 28.91 -21.68 -21.71
N GLY A 130 28.96 -20.65 -20.85
CA GLY A 130 29.59 -19.37 -21.15
C GLY A 130 28.82 -18.52 -22.17
N ALA A 131 27.52 -18.77 -22.36
CA ALA A 131 26.68 -17.93 -23.19
C ALA A 131 26.72 -16.46 -22.72
N ALA A 132 26.66 -15.52 -23.67
CA ALA A 132 26.71 -14.08 -23.40
C ALA A 132 27.95 -13.58 -22.61
N ALA A 133 29.05 -14.36 -22.56
CA ALA A 133 30.30 -13.89 -21.98
C ALA A 133 30.82 -12.64 -22.71
N GLY A 134 31.19 -11.62 -21.92
CA GLY A 134 31.72 -10.35 -22.43
C GLY A 134 30.67 -9.42 -23.04
N THR A 135 29.38 -9.67 -22.83
CA THR A 135 28.31 -8.79 -23.34
C THR A 135 28.00 -7.60 -22.43
N VAL A 136 28.32 -7.71 -21.14
CA VAL A 136 28.08 -6.65 -20.15
C VAL A 136 29.39 -5.91 -19.87
N PRO A 137 29.51 -4.61 -20.16
CA PRO A 137 30.71 -3.86 -19.81
C PRO A 137 30.88 -3.77 -18.28
N ASP A 138 32.12 -3.77 -17.80
CA ASP A 138 32.40 -3.48 -16.40
C ASP A 138 31.97 -2.04 -16.04
N ALA A 139 31.51 -1.84 -14.81
CA ALA A 139 30.99 -0.55 -14.34
C ALA A 139 32.09 0.52 -14.17
N HIS A 140 33.35 0.12 -13.99
CA HIS A 140 34.45 1.03 -13.64
C HIS A 140 35.75 0.76 -14.41
N LEU A 141 35.99 -0.47 -14.85
CA LEU A 141 37.22 -0.89 -15.50
C LEU A 141 37.08 -0.89 -17.03
N GLU A 142 37.75 0.04 -17.68
CA GLU A 142 37.75 0.14 -19.14
C GLU A 142 38.32 -1.14 -19.80
N GLY A 143 37.62 -1.64 -20.82
CA GLY A 143 38.02 -2.84 -21.56
C GLY A 143 37.74 -4.17 -20.84
N VAL A 144 37.18 -4.14 -19.63
CA VAL A 144 36.71 -5.33 -18.92
C VAL A 144 35.22 -5.54 -19.22
N SER A 145 34.84 -6.81 -19.36
CA SER A 145 33.46 -7.21 -19.66
C SER A 145 33.11 -8.55 -19.01
N HIS A 146 31.84 -8.73 -18.70
CA HIS A 146 31.27 -9.85 -17.95
C HIS A 146 30.11 -10.49 -18.71
N ALA A 147 29.65 -11.64 -18.22
CA ALA A 147 28.33 -12.18 -18.58
C ALA A 147 27.24 -11.49 -17.75
N PRO A 148 25.99 -11.43 -18.23
CA PRO A 148 24.87 -11.03 -17.39
C PRO A 148 24.64 -12.05 -16.28
N VAL A 149 23.97 -11.63 -15.20
CA VAL A 149 23.62 -12.49 -14.07
C VAL A 149 22.11 -12.48 -13.82
N MET A 150 21.63 -13.52 -13.14
CA MET A 150 20.28 -13.59 -12.57
C MET A 150 20.36 -14.10 -11.13
N PHE A 151 19.40 -13.73 -10.31
CA PHE A 151 19.22 -14.27 -8.96
C PHE A 151 18.15 -15.36 -8.97
N THR A 152 18.08 -16.14 -7.89
CA THR A 152 17.03 -17.17 -7.73
C THR A 152 15.63 -16.56 -7.87
N THR A 153 15.47 -15.33 -7.36
CA THR A 153 14.22 -14.55 -7.45
C THR A 153 13.89 -14.04 -8.85
N ASP A 154 14.90 -13.77 -9.68
CA ASP A 154 14.67 -13.40 -11.09
C ASP A 154 14.18 -14.62 -11.88
N LEU A 155 14.79 -15.78 -11.62
CA LEU A 155 14.38 -17.04 -12.23
C LEU A 155 12.95 -17.44 -11.85
N SER A 156 12.42 -16.99 -10.70
CA SER A 156 11.02 -17.19 -10.35
C SER A 156 10.07 -16.69 -11.44
N LEU A 157 10.43 -15.60 -12.13
CA LEU A 157 9.62 -15.04 -13.22
C LEU A 157 9.58 -15.95 -14.47
N LYS A 158 10.53 -16.88 -14.59
CA LYS A 158 10.59 -17.87 -15.68
C LYS A 158 9.97 -19.21 -15.31
N PHE A 159 10.05 -19.61 -14.03
CA PHE A 159 9.68 -20.96 -13.57
C PHE A 159 8.32 -21.05 -12.89
N ASP A 160 7.80 -19.98 -12.28
CA ASP A 160 6.42 -19.95 -11.79
C ASP A 160 5.45 -19.80 -12.97
N PRO A 161 4.41 -20.64 -13.11
CA PRO A 161 3.53 -20.61 -14.28
C PRO A 161 2.84 -19.26 -14.52
N SER A 162 2.36 -18.60 -13.46
CA SER A 162 1.64 -17.32 -13.56
C SER A 162 2.60 -16.19 -13.92
N TYR A 163 3.74 -16.10 -13.24
CA TYR A 163 4.75 -15.08 -13.57
C TYR A 163 5.36 -15.29 -14.94
N ARG A 164 5.53 -16.54 -15.37
CA ARG A 164 6.02 -16.87 -16.71
C ARG A 164 5.08 -16.37 -17.79
N GLU A 165 3.77 -16.63 -17.66
CA GLU A 165 2.77 -16.17 -18.62
C GLU A 165 2.83 -14.66 -18.79
N ILE A 166 2.88 -13.91 -17.68
CA ILE A 166 2.98 -12.45 -17.67
C ILE A 166 4.30 -11.99 -18.29
N SER A 167 5.43 -12.63 -17.92
CA SER A 167 6.76 -12.23 -18.39
C SER A 167 6.95 -12.49 -19.89
N GLU A 168 6.45 -13.62 -20.40
CA GLU A 168 6.46 -13.92 -21.84
C GLU A 168 5.53 -12.98 -22.61
N ARG A 169 4.37 -12.62 -22.06
CA ARG A 169 3.47 -11.60 -22.63
C ARG A 169 4.14 -10.23 -22.69
N PHE A 170 4.76 -9.78 -21.61
CA PHE A 170 5.52 -8.52 -21.57
C PHE A 170 6.70 -8.50 -22.55
N LEU A 171 7.43 -9.61 -22.68
CA LEU A 171 8.51 -9.72 -23.66
C LEU A 171 7.99 -9.59 -25.11
N GLN A 172 6.79 -10.12 -25.40
CA GLN A 172 6.16 -10.01 -26.72
C GLN A 172 5.48 -8.66 -26.97
N ASN A 173 5.10 -7.94 -25.90
CA ASN A 173 4.35 -6.67 -25.97
C ASN A 173 5.03 -5.59 -25.09
N PRO A 174 6.14 -4.98 -25.55
CA PRO A 174 6.89 -4.01 -24.76
C PRO A 174 6.07 -2.81 -24.25
N GLU A 175 5.11 -2.31 -25.04
CA GLU A 175 4.26 -1.19 -24.63
C GLU A 175 3.36 -1.55 -23.43
N GLU A 176 2.90 -2.80 -23.34
CA GLU A 176 2.12 -3.29 -22.20
C GLU A 176 2.98 -3.35 -20.94
N PHE A 177 4.21 -3.84 -21.07
CA PHE A 177 5.18 -3.87 -19.97
C PHE A 177 5.53 -2.47 -19.47
N GLU A 178 5.80 -1.54 -20.38
CA GLU A 178 6.11 -0.14 -20.05
C GLU A 178 4.96 0.51 -19.27
N LEU A 179 3.72 0.31 -19.72
CA LEU A 179 2.54 0.83 -19.05
C LEU A 179 2.35 0.19 -17.67
N ALA A 180 2.48 -1.14 -17.57
CA ALA A 180 2.35 -1.87 -16.31
C ALA A 180 3.41 -1.43 -15.30
N PHE A 181 4.67 -1.29 -15.73
CA PHE A 181 5.76 -0.81 -14.88
C PHE A 181 5.53 0.63 -14.43
N ALA A 182 5.15 1.53 -15.33
CA ALA A 182 4.86 2.93 -14.99
C ALA A 182 3.73 3.04 -13.94
N LYS A 183 2.64 2.30 -14.13
CA LYS A 183 1.50 2.28 -13.17
C LYS A 183 1.89 1.65 -11.84
N ALA A 184 2.60 0.52 -11.85
CA ALA A 184 3.02 -0.17 -10.64
C ALA A 184 4.06 0.63 -9.84
N TRP A 185 4.99 1.31 -10.53
CA TRP A 185 5.97 2.21 -9.90
C TRP A 185 5.30 3.43 -9.28
N PHE A 186 4.33 4.04 -9.98
CA PHE A 186 3.53 5.14 -9.42
C PHE A 186 2.77 4.69 -8.17
N LYS A 187 2.08 3.54 -8.23
CA LYS A 187 1.41 2.94 -7.08
C LYS A 187 2.38 2.69 -5.92
N LEU A 188 3.52 2.06 -6.17
CA LEU A 188 4.53 1.74 -5.15
C LEU A 188 4.94 2.98 -4.35
N THR A 189 5.15 4.09 -5.04
CA THR A 189 5.72 5.32 -4.47
C THR A 189 4.67 6.28 -3.90
N HIS A 190 3.38 5.96 -4.02
CA HIS A 190 2.28 6.83 -3.60
C HIS A 190 1.15 6.11 -2.84
N ARG A 191 1.20 4.78 -2.70
CA ARG A 191 0.13 3.97 -2.06
C ARG A 191 -0.15 4.34 -0.59
N ASP A 192 0.78 4.98 0.08
CA ASP A 192 0.68 5.45 1.48
C ASP A 192 0.38 6.95 1.61
N MET A 193 0.13 7.63 0.49
CA MET A 193 -0.26 9.04 0.48
C MET A 193 -1.77 9.25 0.65
N GLY A 194 -2.57 8.20 0.73
CA GLY A 194 -4.02 8.25 0.85
C GLY A 194 -4.72 8.86 -0.38
N PRO A 195 -5.86 9.55 -0.20
CA PRO A 195 -6.67 10.04 -1.31
C PRO A 195 -5.94 11.13 -2.12
N LYS A 196 -6.23 11.17 -3.43
CA LYS A 196 -5.61 12.07 -4.40
C LYS A 196 -5.62 13.55 -4.02
N ILE A 197 -6.57 14.01 -3.20
CA ILE A 197 -6.62 15.39 -2.69
C ILE A 197 -5.38 15.80 -1.88
N ARG A 198 -4.59 14.83 -1.39
CA ARG A 198 -3.32 15.07 -0.67
C ARG A 198 -2.11 15.28 -1.60
N TYR A 199 -2.26 15.05 -2.91
CA TYR A 199 -1.16 15.09 -3.85
C TYR A 199 -0.93 16.54 -4.28
N LEU A 200 0.34 16.94 -4.36
CA LEU A 200 0.76 18.31 -4.63
C LEU A 200 1.71 18.35 -5.84
N GLY A 201 1.67 19.44 -6.61
CA GLY A 201 2.54 19.66 -7.75
C GLY A 201 1.83 19.51 -9.11
N ASP A 202 2.49 19.99 -10.16
CA ASP A 202 1.92 20.06 -11.51
C ASP A 202 1.96 18.70 -12.25
N ASP A 203 2.77 17.76 -11.78
CA ASP A 203 2.95 16.44 -12.38
C ASP A 203 1.98 15.36 -11.85
N VAL A 204 1.02 15.74 -11.00
CA VAL A 204 0.01 14.80 -10.48
C VAL A 204 -0.83 14.27 -11.65
N PRO A 205 -0.88 12.95 -11.89
CA PRO A 205 -1.65 12.40 -13.01
C PRO A 205 -3.13 12.79 -12.95
N ALA A 206 -3.72 13.08 -14.11
CA ALA A 206 -5.15 13.42 -14.21
C ALA A 206 -6.06 12.22 -13.88
N GLU A 207 -5.62 11.00 -14.21
CA GLU A 207 -6.32 9.75 -13.84
C GLU A 207 -6.38 9.59 -12.31
N THR A 208 -7.49 9.08 -11.79
CA THR A 208 -7.62 8.68 -10.40
C THR A 208 -7.73 7.16 -10.36
N LEU A 209 -6.85 6.51 -9.61
CA LEU A 209 -6.72 5.06 -9.58
C LEU A 209 -7.51 4.46 -8.41
N ALA A 210 -7.98 3.23 -8.58
CA ALA A 210 -8.84 2.57 -7.58
C ALA A 210 -8.20 2.47 -6.19
N TRP A 211 -6.88 2.20 -6.12
CA TRP A 211 -6.14 2.11 -4.86
C TRP A 211 -6.00 3.44 -4.12
N GLN A 212 -6.37 4.56 -4.74
CA GLN A 212 -6.43 5.88 -4.09
C GLN A 212 -7.76 6.10 -3.35
N ASP A 213 -8.62 5.09 -3.27
CA ASP A 213 -9.95 5.12 -2.66
C ASP A 213 -10.74 6.36 -3.11
N PRO A 214 -11.04 6.48 -4.42
CA PRO A 214 -11.66 7.68 -4.98
C PRO A 214 -13.00 8.00 -4.32
N LEU A 215 -13.30 9.29 -4.27
CA LEU A 215 -14.59 9.83 -3.88
C LEU A 215 -15.13 10.67 -5.05
N PRO A 216 -16.46 10.71 -5.26
CA PRO A 216 -17.02 11.54 -6.31
C PRO A 216 -16.77 13.02 -6.03
N GLU A 217 -16.75 13.82 -7.09
CA GLU A 217 -16.76 15.27 -6.95
C GLU A 217 -18.09 15.74 -6.34
N ARG A 218 -18.02 16.80 -5.55
CA ARG A 218 -19.20 17.43 -4.97
C ARG A 218 -19.78 18.44 -5.95
N ASP A 219 -20.97 18.18 -6.46
CA ASP A 219 -21.68 19.01 -7.45
C ASP A 219 -22.82 19.87 -6.85
N TYR A 220 -23.03 19.80 -5.55
CA TYR A 220 -24.04 20.57 -4.81
C TYR A 220 -23.45 21.62 -3.85
N LYS A 221 -24.29 22.57 -3.43
CA LYS A 221 -23.91 23.59 -2.43
C LYS A 221 -24.03 23.04 -1.02
N LEU A 222 -23.12 23.47 -0.16
CA LEU A 222 -23.13 23.07 1.25
C LEU A 222 -24.29 23.71 2.03
N ILE A 223 -24.75 22.97 3.02
CA ILE A 223 -25.67 23.44 4.06
C ILE A 223 -25.01 24.55 4.90
N SER A 224 -25.82 25.47 5.44
CA SER A 224 -25.35 26.55 6.32
C SER A 224 -25.49 26.18 7.80
N ASP A 225 -24.93 26.95 8.72
CA ASP A 225 -25.09 26.74 10.17
C ASP A 225 -26.55 26.66 10.63
N ARG A 226 -27.44 27.41 9.97
CA ARG A 226 -28.89 27.33 10.25
C ARG A 226 -29.48 26.00 9.78
N ASP A 227 -28.99 25.48 8.67
CA ASP A 227 -29.45 24.20 8.13
C ASP A 227 -28.90 23.06 9.00
N ILE A 228 -27.64 23.14 9.46
CA ILE A 228 -27.03 22.19 10.40
C ILE A 228 -27.89 22.05 11.66
N ARG A 229 -28.27 23.14 12.33
CA ARG A 229 -29.17 23.09 13.51
C ARG A 229 -30.53 22.45 13.26
N LYS A 230 -31.06 22.57 12.04
CA LYS A 230 -32.31 21.90 11.68
C LYS A 230 -32.11 20.42 11.45
N LEU A 231 -30.97 20.04 10.89
CA LEU A 231 -30.61 18.65 10.67
C LEU A 231 -30.32 17.94 12.01
N GLU A 232 -29.63 18.61 12.94
CA GLU A 232 -29.47 18.14 14.33
C GLU A 232 -30.84 17.81 14.93
N ALA A 233 -31.77 18.77 14.93
CA ALA A 233 -33.13 18.54 15.42
C ALA A 233 -33.88 17.40 14.67
N ALA A 234 -33.65 17.21 13.37
CA ALA A 234 -34.26 16.11 12.63
C ALA A 234 -33.70 14.75 13.10
N ILE A 235 -32.38 14.67 13.33
CA ILE A 235 -31.72 13.48 13.86
C ILE A 235 -32.18 13.19 15.29
N GLU A 236 -32.28 14.21 16.15
CA GLU A 236 -32.79 14.05 17.54
C GLU A 236 -34.19 13.43 17.56
N ASN A 237 -35.03 13.77 16.58
CA ASN A 237 -36.40 13.27 16.46
C ASN A 237 -36.52 11.96 15.65
N SER A 238 -35.41 11.37 15.20
CA SER A 238 -35.40 10.12 14.41
C SER A 238 -35.82 8.88 15.20
N GLY A 239 -35.80 8.95 16.54
CA GLY A 239 -36.07 7.81 17.43
C GLY A 239 -34.86 6.88 17.63
N LEU A 240 -33.71 7.18 17.02
CA LEU A 240 -32.45 6.50 17.28
C LEU A 240 -31.92 6.87 18.67
N THR A 241 -31.31 5.89 19.35
CA THR A 241 -30.71 6.09 20.68
C THR A 241 -29.32 6.74 20.58
N ASN A 242 -28.88 7.43 21.64
CA ASN A 242 -27.52 7.97 21.75
C ASN A 242 -26.45 6.92 21.42
N THR A 243 -26.63 5.68 21.90
CA THR A 243 -25.73 4.55 21.61
C THR A 243 -25.66 4.22 20.12
N GLN A 244 -26.79 4.17 19.41
CA GLN A 244 -26.82 3.88 17.97
C GLN A 244 -26.14 5.00 17.16
N LEU A 245 -26.43 6.26 17.51
CA LEU A 245 -25.86 7.44 16.87
C LEU A 245 -24.33 7.47 17.03
N VAL A 246 -23.84 7.36 18.27
CA VAL A 246 -22.40 7.40 18.59
C VAL A 246 -21.67 6.19 18.01
N SER A 247 -22.22 4.98 18.15
CA SER A 247 -21.56 3.76 17.66
C SER A 247 -21.46 3.73 16.14
N THR A 248 -22.48 4.20 15.42
CA THR A 248 -22.47 4.24 13.94
C THR A 248 -21.48 5.28 13.41
N ALA A 249 -21.47 6.47 14.04
CA ALA A 249 -20.48 7.50 13.70
C ALA A 249 -19.05 7.01 13.97
N TRP A 250 -18.82 6.34 15.11
CA TRP A 250 -17.54 5.73 15.44
C TRP A 250 -17.16 4.63 14.45
N ALA A 251 -18.07 3.72 14.09
CA ALA A 251 -17.81 2.65 13.13
C ALA A 251 -17.38 3.21 11.76
N SER A 252 -18.00 4.31 11.33
CA SER A 252 -17.63 5.03 10.11
C SER A 252 -16.24 5.68 10.19
N ALA A 253 -15.99 6.47 11.24
CA ALA A 253 -14.77 7.25 11.39
C ALA A 253 -13.53 6.41 11.76
N SER A 254 -13.72 5.38 12.58
CA SER A 254 -12.62 4.58 13.17
C SER A 254 -11.88 3.70 12.17
N THR A 255 -12.34 3.61 10.92
CA THR A 255 -11.58 2.94 9.86
C THR A 255 -10.36 3.74 9.40
N TYR A 256 -10.28 5.02 9.75
CA TYR A 256 -9.12 5.86 9.43
C TYR A 256 -7.84 5.28 10.03
N ARG A 257 -6.74 5.39 9.28
CA ARG A 257 -5.39 5.17 9.79
C ARG A 257 -4.40 6.18 9.22
N GLY A 258 -3.66 6.89 10.07
CA GLY A 258 -2.68 7.89 9.67
C GLY A 258 -1.40 7.31 9.07
N THR A 259 -1.19 6.00 9.16
CA THR A 259 -0.04 5.32 8.57
C THR A 259 -0.03 5.36 7.04
N ASP A 260 -1.20 5.34 6.41
CA ASP A 260 -1.36 5.44 4.95
C ASP A 260 -2.52 6.35 4.52
N MET A 261 -3.17 7.02 5.49
CA MET A 261 -4.20 8.03 5.29
C MET A 261 -5.47 7.48 4.61
N ARG A 262 -5.71 6.16 4.70
CA ARG A 262 -6.92 5.49 4.21
C ARG A 262 -8.02 5.47 5.26
N GLY A 263 -9.24 5.12 4.84
CA GLY A 263 -10.41 4.99 5.73
C GLY A 263 -11.06 6.33 6.11
N GLY A 264 -11.82 6.30 7.19
CA GLY A 264 -12.53 7.44 7.75
C GLY A 264 -13.96 7.60 7.25
N ALA A 265 -14.66 8.60 7.81
CA ALA A 265 -16.09 8.78 7.60
C ALA A 265 -16.47 9.37 6.22
N ASN A 266 -15.53 10.00 5.52
CA ASN A 266 -15.80 10.57 4.20
C ASN A 266 -16.02 9.44 3.17
N GLY A 267 -17.12 9.49 2.44
CA GLY A 267 -17.59 8.42 1.56
C GLY A 267 -18.76 7.61 2.12
N ALA A 268 -19.08 7.72 3.41
CA ALA A 268 -20.07 6.86 4.07
C ALA A 268 -19.90 5.38 3.72
N ARG A 269 -18.63 4.93 3.62
CA ARG A 269 -18.28 3.58 3.17
C ARG A 269 -18.78 2.49 4.11
N ILE A 270 -19.11 2.86 5.35
CA ILE A 270 -19.76 2.00 6.33
C ILE A 270 -21.06 1.35 5.81
N ARG A 271 -21.78 1.99 4.88
CA ARG A 271 -22.99 1.42 4.26
C ARG A 271 -22.72 0.47 3.09
N LEU A 272 -21.48 0.44 2.59
CA LEU A 272 -21.07 -0.34 1.42
C LEU A 272 -20.32 -1.60 1.85
N ALA A 273 -20.33 -2.62 1.00
CA ALA A 273 -19.48 -3.79 1.18
C ALA A 273 -17.99 -3.40 0.99
N PRO A 274 -17.06 -3.99 1.77
CA PRO A 274 -17.30 -5.03 2.77
C PRO A 274 -17.70 -4.49 4.17
N GLN A 275 -17.63 -3.18 4.43
CA GLN A 275 -17.80 -2.65 5.80
C GLN A 275 -19.16 -2.92 6.41
N ASN A 276 -20.23 -2.87 5.61
CA ASN A 276 -21.59 -3.17 6.06
C ASN A 276 -21.80 -4.63 6.46
N GLN A 277 -20.86 -5.52 6.13
CA GLN A 277 -20.88 -6.94 6.46
C GLN A 277 -19.91 -7.32 7.58
N TRP A 278 -19.08 -6.40 8.05
CA TRP A 278 -18.11 -6.69 9.11
C TRP A 278 -18.82 -7.02 10.42
N ALA A 279 -18.34 -8.08 11.09
CA ALA A 279 -18.97 -8.58 12.31
C ALA A 279 -18.94 -7.52 13.43
N ILE A 280 -17.87 -6.73 13.49
CA ILE A 280 -17.70 -5.62 14.44
C ILE A 280 -18.77 -4.53 14.32
N ASN A 281 -19.36 -4.38 13.13
CA ASN A 281 -20.35 -3.35 12.86
C ASN A 281 -21.78 -3.81 13.13
N ASN A 282 -22.00 -5.09 13.49
CA ASN A 282 -23.33 -5.68 13.69
C ASN A 282 -24.27 -5.38 12.49
N PRO A 283 -24.12 -6.09 11.36
CA PRO A 283 -24.75 -5.74 10.09
C PRO A 283 -26.25 -5.46 10.16
N ASP A 284 -27.01 -6.26 10.90
CA ASP A 284 -28.47 -6.09 11.02
C ASP A 284 -28.82 -4.77 11.73
N ALA A 285 -28.16 -4.49 12.87
CA ALA A 285 -28.37 -3.26 13.62
C ALA A 285 -27.86 -2.03 12.85
N LEU A 286 -26.73 -2.15 12.14
CA LEU A 286 -26.21 -1.08 11.30
C LEU A 286 -27.18 -0.76 10.17
N ALA A 287 -27.74 -1.77 9.50
CA ALA A 287 -28.68 -1.58 8.39
C ALA A 287 -29.93 -0.80 8.84
N GLU A 288 -30.48 -1.11 10.02
CA GLU A 288 -31.60 -0.36 10.60
C GLU A 288 -31.25 1.12 10.84
N VAL A 289 -30.08 1.40 11.42
CA VAL A 289 -29.65 2.78 11.69
C VAL A 289 -29.39 3.55 10.40
N ILE A 290 -28.71 2.93 9.42
CA ILE A 290 -28.43 3.56 8.13
C ILE A 290 -29.73 3.89 7.40
N ALA A 291 -30.71 2.98 7.38
CA ALA A 291 -32.00 3.24 6.74
C ALA A 291 -32.72 4.47 7.33
N VAL A 292 -32.73 4.61 8.66
CA VAL A 292 -33.32 5.79 9.32
C VAL A 292 -32.54 7.07 8.99
N LEU A 293 -31.21 7.02 8.95
CA LEU A 293 -30.40 8.18 8.60
C LEU A 293 -30.54 8.56 7.11
N GLU A 294 -30.75 7.59 6.22
CA GLU A 294 -31.11 7.81 4.81
C GLU A 294 -32.48 8.50 4.69
N GLU A 295 -33.49 8.07 5.44
CA GLU A 295 -34.80 8.74 5.48
C GLU A 295 -34.66 10.20 5.95
N VAL A 296 -33.90 10.45 7.02
CA VAL A 296 -33.60 11.81 7.50
C VAL A 296 -32.90 12.63 6.42
N GLN A 297 -31.91 12.06 5.73
CA GLN A 297 -31.19 12.71 4.65
C GLN A 297 -32.14 13.10 3.50
N ASP A 298 -32.98 12.17 3.05
CA ASP A 298 -33.88 12.34 1.90
C ASP A 298 -34.95 13.40 2.19
N GLU A 299 -35.57 13.35 3.36
CA GLU A 299 -36.54 14.35 3.79
C GLU A 299 -35.90 15.74 3.92
N PHE A 300 -34.70 15.81 4.52
CA PHE A 300 -33.98 17.06 4.68
C PHE A 300 -33.62 17.67 3.32
N ASN A 301 -33.04 16.87 2.42
CA ASN A 301 -32.67 17.29 1.07
C ASN A 301 -33.88 17.73 0.24
N SER A 302 -35.03 17.07 0.39
CA SER A 302 -36.29 17.45 -0.27
C SER A 302 -36.80 18.82 0.18
N GLY A 303 -36.51 19.22 1.42
CA GLY A 303 -36.84 20.54 1.97
C GLY A 303 -35.81 21.63 1.67
N LEU A 304 -34.62 21.28 1.20
CA LEU A 304 -33.57 22.23 0.84
C LEU A 304 -33.88 22.91 -0.50
N SER A 305 -33.36 24.14 -0.66
CA SER A 305 -33.53 24.93 -1.87
C SER A 305 -32.19 25.48 -2.35
N ARG A 306 -32.18 26.00 -3.58
CA ARG A 306 -31.00 26.65 -4.21
C ARG A 306 -29.85 25.68 -4.50
N GLY A 307 -30.16 24.40 -4.72
CA GLY A 307 -29.18 23.36 -5.03
C GLY A 307 -28.29 22.99 -3.83
N LYS A 308 -28.78 23.19 -2.61
CA LYS A 308 -28.13 22.70 -1.41
C LYS A 308 -28.50 21.24 -1.16
N GLN A 309 -27.54 20.44 -0.74
CA GLN A 309 -27.75 19.07 -0.29
C GLN A 309 -26.79 18.75 0.87
N VAL A 310 -27.11 17.69 1.61
CA VAL A 310 -26.24 17.05 2.60
C VAL A 310 -26.00 15.59 2.19
N SER A 311 -24.76 15.12 2.37
CA SER A 311 -24.40 13.72 2.16
C SER A 311 -24.76 12.86 3.37
N LEU A 312 -24.93 11.57 3.16
CA LEU A 312 -25.13 10.61 4.25
C LEU A 312 -23.89 10.55 5.13
N ALA A 313 -22.70 10.69 4.55
CA ALA A 313 -21.44 10.80 5.28
C ALA A 313 -21.45 11.94 6.32
N ASP A 314 -22.01 13.09 5.95
CA ASP A 314 -22.18 14.21 6.87
C ASP A 314 -23.30 13.96 7.90
N VAL A 315 -24.41 13.34 7.49
CA VAL A 315 -25.51 12.95 8.40
C VAL A 315 -25.02 11.98 9.47
N ILE A 316 -24.25 10.94 9.11
CA ILE A 316 -23.69 9.96 10.06
C ILE A 316 -22.78 10.63 11.10
N VAL A 317 -21.91 11.55 10.68
CA VAL A 317 -21.02 12.24 11.61
C VAL A 317 -21.78 13.21 12.50
N LEU A 318 -22.72 13.97 11.93
CA LEU A 318 -23.56 14.88 12.72
C LEU A 318 -24.44 14.11 13.72
N ALA A 319 -24.91 12.92 13.34
CA ALA A 319 -25.62 12.02 14.23
C ALA A 319 -24.78 11.62 15.45
N GLY A 320 -23.51 11.28 15.24
CA GLY A 320 -22.57 11.05 16.33
C GLY A 320 -22.44 12.25 17.27
N ASN A 321 -22.34 13.47 16.72
CA ASN A 321 -22.29 14.69 17.52
C ASN A 321 -23.55 14.86 18.37
N VAL A 322 -24.74 14.76 17.76
CA VAL A 322 -26.03 14.82 18.46
C VAL A 322 -26.10 13.82 19.61
N GLY A 323 -25.69 12.57 19.38
CA GLY A 323 -25.69 11.55 20.43
C GLY A 323 -24.77 11.87 21.61
N VAL A 324 -23.63 12.54 21.37
CA VAL A 324 -22.74 12.99 22.45
C VAL A 324 -23.30 14.22 23.17
N GLU A 325 -23.85 15.19 22.44
CA GLU A 325 -24.48 16.40 23.00
C GLU A 325 -25.66 16.04 23.90
N GLN A 326 -26.56 15.15 23.43
CA GLN A 326 -27.69 14.64 24.21
C GLN A 326 -27.23 13.89 25.45
N ALA A 327 -26.22 13.03 25.32
CA ALA A 327 -25.67 12.30 26.47
C ALA A 327 -25.06 13.26 27.52
N ALA A 328 -24.42 14.36 27.11
CA ALA A 328 -23.90 15.36 28.04
C ALA A 328 -25.03 16.16 28.72
N GLU A 329 -26.09 16.50 27.98
CA GLU A 329 -27.25 17.22 28.49
C GLU A 329 -28.00 16.42 29.56
N GLU A 330 -28.08 15.09 29.43
CA GLU A 330 -28.64 14.20 30.46
C GLU A 330 -27.94 14.33 31.82
N PHE A 331 -26.67 14.74 31.83
CA PHE A 331 -25.91 15.04 33.05
C PHE A 331 -25.84 16.53 33.39
N GLY A 332 -26.64 17.36 32.72
CA GLY A 332 -26.73 18.80 32.93
C GLY A 332 -25.53 19.58 32.38
N VAL A 333 -24.81 19.03 31.39
CA VAL A 333 -23.69 19.69 30.75
C VAL A 333 -24.06 20.05 29.31
N GLU A 334 -24.14 21.35 29.03
CA GLU A 334 -24.34 21.86 27.68
C GLU A 334 -23.00 21.88 26.94
N VAL A 335 -22.90 21.13 25.85
CA VAL A 335 -21.74 21.11 24.94
C VAL A 335 -22.21 21.34 23.51
N SER A 336 -21.37 21.98 22.72
CA SER A 336 -21.60 22.12 21.28
C SER A 336 -20.35 21.64 20.55
N ILE A 337 -20.52 20.61 19.74
CA ILE A 337 -19.44 19.94 19.02
C ILE A 337 -19.31 20.57 17.64
N PRO A 338 -18.12 21.10 17.28
CA PRO A 338 -17.92 21.68 15.96
C PRO A 338 -18.21 20.67 14.84
N PHE A 339 -18.97 21.11 13.85
CA PHE A 339 -19.28 20.32 12.67
C PHE A 339 -18.83 21.06 11.40
N THR A 340 -18.15 20.33 10.51
CA THR A 340 -17.72 20.85 9.20
C THR A 340 -18.37 20.00 8.11
N PRO A 341 -19.34 20.54 7.34
CA PRO A 341 -19.93 19.82 6.21
C PRO A 341 -18.97 19.79 5.03
N GLY A 342 -19.22 18.84 4.13
CA GLY A 342 -18.54 18.71 2.86
C GLY A 342 -18.02 17.33 2.55
N ARG A 343 -18.29 16.33 3.39
CA ARG A 343 -18.11 14.93 3.02
C ARG A 343 -19.05 14.59 1.86
N VAL A 344 -18.68 13.56 1.11
CA VAL A 344 -19.47 13.03 0.00
C VAL A 344 -19.74 11.56 0.21
N ASP A 345 -20.66 10.99 -0.57
CA ASP A 345 -21.02 9.59 -0.50
C ASP A 345 -20.31 8.83 -1.62
N ALA A 346 -19.52 7.80 -1.27
CA ALA A 346 -18.86 6.93 -2.23
C ALA A 346 -19.90 6.18 -3.08
N ILE A 347 -19.54 5.86 -4.32
CA ILE A 347 -20.42 5.15 -5.25
C ILE A 347 -20.33 3.65 -4.97
N GLU A 348 -21.44 2.93 -5.09
CA GLU A 348 -21.45 1.47 -5.00
C GLU A 348 -20.50 0.85 -6.04
N GLY A 349 -19.71 -0.16 -5.64
CA GLY A 349 -18.69 -0.77 -6.50
C GLY A 349 -17.42 0.08 -6.71
N SER A 350 -17.29 1.25 -6.07
CA SER A 350 -16.05 2.05 -6.13
C SER A 350 -14.94 1.55 -5.18
N LEU A 351 -15.24 0.56 -4.33
CA LEU A 351 -14.30 0.00 -3.37
C LEU A 351 -13.62 -1.23 -3.98
N ASP A 352 -12.30 -1.31 -3.83
CA ASP A 352 -11.57 -2.55 -4.11
C ASP A 352 -11.74 -3.52 -2.94
N ASP A 353 -12.56 -4.56 -3.12
CA ASP A 353 -12.95 -5.49 -2.06
C ASP A 353 -11.73 -6.11 -1.35
N ALA A 354 -10.69 -6.49 -2.09
CA ALA A 354 -9.49 -7.07 -1.53
C ALA A 354 -8.76 -6.08 -0.60
N SER A 355 -8.58 -4.85 -1.07
CA SER A 355 -7.94 -3.74 -0.34
C SER A 355 -8.72 -3.29 0.89
N TRP A 356 -10.06 -3.34 0.85
CA TRP A 356 -10.91 -3.00 2.00
C TRP A 356 -11.14 -4.17 2.95
N SER A 357 -11.04 -5.43 2.50
CA SER A 357 -11.19 -6.59 3.39
C SER A 357 -10.15 -6.61 4.51
N VAL A 358 -8.91 -6.21 4.21
CA VAL A 358 -7.81 -6.10 5.18
C VAL A 358 -7.92 -4.89 6.11
N MET A 359 -8.96 -4.07 5.95
CA MET A 359 -9.24 -2.94 6.83
C MET A 359 -10.23 -3.29 7.95
N GLU A 360 -10.83 -4.49 7.96
CA GLU A 360 -11.72 -4.91 9.04
C GLU A 360 -10.96 -4.93 10.38
N PRO A 361 -11.37 -4.13 11.38
CA PRO A 361 -10.72 -4.16 12.68
C PRO A 361 -10.96 -5.49 13.37
N ARG A 362 -9.88 -6.19 13.76
CA ARG A 362 -9.95 -7.43 14.55
C ARG A 362 -10.21 -7.18 16.04
N HIS A 363 -10.02 -5.93 16.46
CA HIS A 363 -10.27 -5.44 17.81
C HIS A 363 -10.58 -3.94 17.77
N ASP A 364 -11.41 -3.49 18.72
CA ASP A 364 -11.74 -2.08 18.90
C ASP A 364 -12.11 -1.87 20.37
N GLY A 365 -11.18 -1.30 21.14
CA GLY A 365 -11.40 -1.06 22.57
C GLY A 365 -12.44 0.02 22.86
N PHE A 366 -12.79 0.88 21.89
CA PHE A 366 -13.82 1.91 22.07
C PHE A 366 -15.23 1.32 22.01
N ARG A 367 -15.40 0.22 21.26
CA ARG A 367 -16.63 -0.58 21.23
C ARG A 367 -16.54 -1.88 22.06
N ASN A 368 -15.43 -2.06 22.78
CA ASN A 368 -15.12 -3.28 23.54
C ASN A 368 -15.26 -4.56 22.69
N TYR A 369 -14.84 -4.51 21.43
CA TYR A 369 -14.87 -5.62 20.49
C TYR A 369 -13.50 -6.30 20.40
N MET A 370 -13.52 -7.63 20.35
CA MET A 370 -12.31 -8.45 20.27
C MET A 370 -12.63 -9.77 19.58
N ALA A 371 -12.32 -9.87 18.29
CA ALA A 371 -12.40 -11.12 17.54
C ALA A 371 -11.09 -11.91 17.59
N ASP A 372 -9.96 -11.21 17.38
CA ASP A 372 -8.62 -11.78 17.38
C ASP A 372 -7.59 -10.72 17.81
N LEU A 373 -6.74 -11.06 18.76
CA LEU A 373 -5.64 -10.20 19.22
C LEU A 373 -4.29 -10.57 18.61
N GLY A 374 -4.19 -11.71 17.92
CA GLY A 374 -2.91 -12.29 17.51
C GLY A 374 -1.96 -12.45 18.70
N PHE A 375 -0.82 -11.75 18.65
CA PHE A 375 0.21 -11.78 19.69
C PHE A 375 0.10 -10.63 20.71
N MET A 376 -0.86 -9.73 20.56
CA MET A 376 -1.02 -8.56 21.44
C MET A 376 -1.87 -8.86 22.67
N THR A 377 -1.60 -8.15 23.77
CA THR A 377 -2.56 -8.03 24.88
C THR A 377 -3.66 -7.02 24.53
N PRO A 378 -4.84 -7.06 25.19
CA PRO A 378 -5.90 -6.08 24.94
C PRO A 378 -5.44 -4.62 25.04
N SER A 379 -4.59 -4.30 26.02
CA SER A 379 -4.05 -2.95 26.19
C SER A 379 -3.10 -2.55 25.06
N GLN A 380 -2.26 -3.48 24.59
CA GLN A 380 -1.41 -3.24 23.42
C GLN A 380 -2.24 -3.01 22.16
N ALA A 381 -3.27 -3.82 21.94
CA ALA A 381 -4.17 -3.69 20.79
C ALA A 381 -4.96 -2.37 20.80
N LEU A 382 -5.37 -1.88 21.98
CA LEU A 382 -5.97 -0.56 22.13
C LEU A 382 -4.98 0.56 21.80
N ILE A 383 -3.74 0.49 22.31
CA ILE A 383 -2.71 1.49 22.05
C ILE A 383 -2.33 1.53 20.57
N ASP A 384 -2.14 0.36 19.96
CA ASP A 384 -1.86 0.21 18.52
C ASP A 384 -2.99 0.83 17.68
N LYS A 385 -4.25 0.51 18.00
CA LYS A 385 -5.41 1.13 17.34
C LYS A 385 -5.45 2.66 17.53
N ALA A 386 -5.15 3.14 18.73
CA ALA A 386 -5.14 4.57 19.03
C ALA A 386 -4.01 5.30 18.30
N ASP A 387 -2.83 4.69 18.17
CA ASP A 387 -1.70 5.23 17.40
C ASP A 387 -2.07 5.37 15.93
N MET A 388 -2.68 4.33 15.34
CA MET A 388 -3.15 4.38 13.96
C MET A 388 -4.15 5.52 13.71
N LEU A 389 -4.94 5.95 14.70
CA LEU A 389 -5.94 7.01 14.50
C LEU A 389 -5.34 8.44 14.45
N ASN A 390 -4.03 8.61 14.68
CA ASN A 390 -3.37 9.93 14.73
C ASN A 390 -2.75 10.39 13.41
#